data_AF-A0AAN1A1F8-F1
#
_entry.id   AF-A0AAN1A1F8-F1
#
_cell.length_a   1.000
_cell.length_b   1.000
_cell.length_c   1.000
_cell.angle_alpha   90.00
_cell.angle_beta   90.00
_cell.angle_gamma   90.00
#
_symmetry.space_group_name_H-M   'P 1'
#
loop_
_entity.id
_entity.type
_entity.pdbx_description
1 polymer ?
#
loop_
_entity_poly.entity_id
_entity_poly.type
_entity_poly.pdbx_seq_one_letter_code
_entity_poly.pdbx_strand_id
1 'polypeptide(L)' 'MASKGIENLIKDALANGCHVVRKAHRFEVSKKGQKSITLIICEDGTAYRGDIDLTIAIAIRTQKEMRSILGLPAKAS' A
#
# COMPACT_ATOMS: atom_id res chain seq x y z
N MET A 1 3.22 5.05 -12.44
CA MET A 1 3.31 6.45 -11.95
C MET A 1 2.45 6.52 -10.70
N ALA A 2 3.03 6.79 -9.54
CA ALA A 2 2.23 7.03 -8.34
C ALA A 2 1.35 8.27 -8.58
N SER A 3 0.14 8.29 -8.02
CA SER A 3 -0.73 9.46 -8.20
C SER A 3 -0.07 10.70 -7.60
N LYS A 4 -0.37 11.89 -8.15
CA LYS A 4 0.16 13.18 -7.67
C LYS A 4 -0.07 13.38 -6.16
N GLY A 5 -1.13 12.80 -5.61
CA GLY A 5 -1.40 12.78 -4.17
C GLY A 5 -0.40 11.97 -3.35
N ILE A 6 -0.01 10.78 -3.83
CA ILE A 6 1.01 9.96 -3.16
C ILE A 6 2.38 10.65 -3.21
N GLU A 7 2.75 11.28 -4.32
CA GLU A 7 4.02 12.01 -4.40
C GLU A 7 4.11 13.16 -3.40
N ASN A 8 3.01 13.91 -3.22
CA ASN A 8 2.94 14.96 -2.20
C ASN A 8 3.05 14.39 -0.79
N LEU A 9 2.33 13.30 -0.49
CA LEU A 9 2.42 12.62 0.81
C LEU A 9 3.85 12.15 1.12
N ILE A 10 4.57 11.60 0.14
CA ILE A 10 5.96 11.17 0.31
C ILE A 10 6.89 12.37 0.57
N LYS A 11 6.68 13.51 -0.11
CA LYS A 11 7.43 14.75 0.16
C LYS A 11 7.20 15.24 1.59
N ASP A 12 5.94 15.25 2.05
CA ASP A 12 5.58 15.66 3.42
C ASP A 12 6.20 14.71 4.46
N ALA A 13 6.18 13.41 4.20
CA ALA A 13 6.79 12.41 5.08
C ALA A 13 8.30 12.63 5.22
N LEU A 14 9.01 12.85 4.11
CA LEU A 14 10.44 13.16 4.09
C LEU A 14 10.73 14.47 4.85
N ALA A 15 9.95 15.53 4.60
CA ALA A 15 10.09 16.82 5.27
C ALA A 15 9.91 16.72 6.80
N ASN A 16 9.06 15.79 7.27
CA ASN A 16 8.83 15.52 8.69
C ASN A 16 9.82 14.49 9.29
N GLY A 17 10.83 14.06 8.53
CA GLY A 17 11.87 13.15 9.01
C GLY A 17 11.43 11.68 9.10
N CYS A 18 10.38 11.28 8.39
CA CYS A 18 10.08 9.86 8.20
C CYS A 18 11.13 9.23 7.30
N HIS A 19 11.42 7.95 7.53
CA HIS A 19 12.27 7.20 6.62
C HIS A 19 11.43 6.61 5.50
N VAL A 20 11.72 7.00 4.26
CA VAL A 20 11.05 6.47 3.06
C VAL A 20 12.05 5.67 2.23
N VAL A 21 11.70 4.42 1.90
CA VAL A 21 12.43 3.56 0.97
C VAL A 21 11.57 3.32 -0.26
N ARG A 22 12.08 3.69 -1.44
CA ARG A 22 11.41 3.41 -2.71
C ARG A 22 11.82 2.04 -3.23
N LYS A 23 10.84 1.18 -3.52
CA LYS A 23 11.00 -0.10 -4.21
C LYS A 23 10.37 -0.01 -5.61
N ALA A 24 10.50 -1.07 -6.41
CA ALA A 24 10.04 -1.11 -7.80
C ALA A 24 8.55 -0.70 -7.98
N HIS A 25 7.66 -1.17 -7.10
CA HIS A 25 6.20 -0.93 -7.21
C HIS A 25 5.55 -0.43 -5.90
N ARG A 26 6.35 0.09 -4.96
CA ARG A 26 5.86 0.56 -3.66
C ARG A 26 6.83 1.49 -2.94
N PHE A 27 6.31 2.22 -1.97
CA PHE A 27 7.05 2.96 -0.96
C PHE A 27 6.89 2.28 0.39
N GLU A 28 8.00 2.04 1.08
CA GLU A 28 8.03 1.57 2.46
C GLU A 28 8.35 2.78 3.34
N VAL A 29 7.47 3.12 4.28
CA VAL A 29 7.57 4.31 5.12
C VAL A 29 7.64 3.90 6.59
N SER A 30 8.63 4.41 7.30
CA SER A 30 8.80 4.25 8.75
C SER A 30 8.64 5.61 9.43
N LYS A 31 8.04 5.62 10.62
CA LYS A 31 7.96 6.83 11.46
C LYS A 31 9.34 7.39 11.76
N LYS A 32 9.42 8.69 12.03
CA LYS A 32 10.65 9.36 12.48
C LYS A 32 11.25 8.62 13.68
N GLY A 33 12.53 8.26 13.58
CA GLY A 33 13.27 7.55 14.62
C GLY A 33 12.96 6.05 14.74
N GLN A 34 12.11 5.49 13.89
CA GLN A 34 11.79 4.07 13.87
C GLN A 34 12.42 3.37 12.65
N LYS A 35 12.93 2.16 12.87
CA LYS A 35 13.48 1.29 11.81
C LYS A 35 12.43 0.34 11.22
N SER A 36 11.34 0.09 11.94
CA SER A 36 10.25 -0.78 11.50
C SER A 36 9.37 -0.06 10.50
N ILE A 37 9.07 -0.74 9.39
CA ILE A 37 8.11 -0.26 8.39
C ILE A 37 6.77 -0.06 9.08
N THR A 38 6.19 1.12 8.92
CA THR A 38 4.88 1.48 9.48
C THR A 38 3.80 1.40 8.41
N LEU A 39 4.12 1.81 7.19
CA LEU A 39 3.17 1.93 6.09
C LEU A 39 3.85 1.48 4.79
N ILE A 40 3.12 0.72 3.99
CA ILE A 40 3.55 0.34 2.65
C ILE A 40 2.53 0.87 1.66
N ILE A 41 2.96 1.71 0.72
CA ILE A 41 2.09 2.37 -0.26
C ILE A 41 2.43 1.84 -1.64
N CYS A 42 1.48 1.17 -2.30
CA CYS A 42 1.61 0.70 -3.67
C CYS A 42 1.38 1.83 -4.68
N GLU A 43 1.88 1.67 -5.91
CA GLU A 43 1.77 2.69 -6.96
C GLU A 43 0.33 3.01 -7.37
N ASP A 44 -0.60 2.09 -7.14
CA ASP A 44 -2.04 2.25 -7.36
C ASP A 44 -2.75 3.06 -6.25
N GLY A 45 -2.02 3.47 -5.21
CA GLY A 45 -2.55 4.17 -4.05
C GLY A 45 -3.07 3.28 -2.93
N THR A 46 -3.06 1.95 -3.11
CA THR A 46 -3.40 1.02 -2.02
C THR A 46 -2.32 1.10 -0.94
N ALA A 47 -2.72 1.13 0.33
CA ALA A 47 -1.79 1.19 1.45
C ALA A 47 -2.04 0.05 2.45
N TYR A 48 -0.95 -0.49 2.98
CA TYR A 48 -0.94 -1.56 3.98
C TYR A 48 -0.17 -1.11 5.22
N ARG A 49 -0.56 -1.64 6.38
CA ARG A 49 0.22 -1.49 7.61
C ARG A 49 1.50 -2.32 7.49
N GLY A 50 2.61 -1.79 7.99
CA GLY A 50 3.94 -2.38 7.80
C GLY A 50 4.21 -3.68 8.58
N ASP A 51 3.28 -4.11 9.43
CA ASP A 51 3.27 -5.41 10.11
C ASP A 51 2.46 -6.48 9.37
N ILE A 52 1.83 -6.15 8.24
CA ILE A 52 1.15 -7.11 7.38
C ILE A 52 2.17 -7.78 6.47
N ASP A 53 2.15 -9.11 6.44
CA ASP A 53 2.93 -9.88 5.47
C ASP A 53 2.34 -9.72 4.07
N LEU A 54 3.03 -8.95 3.22
CA LEU A 54 2.62 -8.72 1.83
C LEU A 54 2.75 -9.93 0.92
N THR A 55 3.42 -11.00 1.36
CA THR A 55 3.41 -12.28 0.63
C THR A 55 2.08 -13.01 0.78
N ILE A 56 1.31 -12.67 1.81
CA ILE A 56 -0.04 -13.20 2.08
C ILE A 56 -1.12 -12.17 1.71
N ALA A 57 -0.81 -10.87 1.84
CA ALA A 57 -1.74 -9.78 1.49
C ALA A 57 -1.75 -9.52 -0.02
N ILE A 58 -2.44 -10.39 -0.77
CA ILE A 58 -2.82 -10.11 -2.15
C ILE A 58 -3.81 -8.93 -2.12
N ALA A 59 -3.50 -7.87 -2.88
CA ALA A 59 -4.39 -6.73 -3.06
C ALA A 59 -5.69 -7.19 -3.75
N ILE A 60 -6.80 -7.25 -3.02
CA ILE A 60 -8.12 -7.54 -3.59
C ILE A 60 -8.73 -6.20 -4.03
N ARG A 61 -8.71 -5.92 -5.34
CA ARG A 61 -9.06 -4.60 -5.87
C ARG A 61 -10.46 -4.51 -6.44
N THR A 62 -11.08 -5.66 -6.71
CA THR A 62 -12.39 -5.74 -7.37
C THR A 62 -13.37 -6.57 -6.56
N GLN A 63 -14.66 -6.23 -6.66
CA GLN A 63 -15.73 -7.06 -6.10
C GLN A 63 -15.70 -8.48 -6.69
N LYS A 64 -15.24 -8.64 -7.94
CA LYS A 64 -15.07 -9.95 -8.56
C LYS A 64 -14.06 -10.82 -7.82
N GLU A 65 -12.88 -10.27 -7.50
CA GLU A 65 -11.86 -10.98 -6.74
C GLU A 65 -12.34 -11.29 -5.32
N MET A 66 -13.04 -10.36 -4.66
CA MET A 66 -13.65 -10.59 -3.33
C MET A 66 -14.63 -11.76 -3.38
N ARG A 67 -15.51 -11.80 -4.38
CA ARG A 67 -16.48 -12.89 -4.54
C ARG A 67 -15.80 -14.22 -4.80
N SER A 68 -14.74 -14.26 -5.61
CA SER A 68 -13.96 -15.49 -5.85
C SER A 68 -13.35 -16.05 -4.57
N ILE A 69 -12.77 -15.20 -3.74
CA ILE A 69 -12.16 -15.61 -2.46
C ILE A 69 -13.21 -16.13 -1.48
N LEU A 70 -14.39 -15.50 -1.47
CA LEU A 70 -15.52 -15.88 -0.62
C LEU A 70 -16.33 -17.08 -1.18
N GLY A 71 -15.96 -17.65 -2.33
CA GLY A 71 -16.73 -18.73 -2.97
C GLY A 71 -18.11 -18.30 -3.46
N LEU A 72 -18.33 -17.00 -3.70
CA LEU A 72 -19.60 -16.45 -4.15
C LEU A 72 -19.69 -16.48 -5.69
N PRO A 73 -20.88 -16.75 -6.26
CA PRO A 73 -21.07 -16.70 -7.71
C PRO A 73 -20.81 -15.30 -8.25
N ALA A 74 -20.40 -15.16 -9.51
CA ALA A 74 -20.23 -13.86 -10.16
C ALA A 74 -21.55 -13.07 -10.17
N LYS A 75 -21.51 -11.73 -10.08
CA LYS A 75 -22.74 -10.92 -10.17
C LYS A 75 -23.00 -10.72 -11.64
N ALA A 76 -24.18 -11.12 -12.11
CA ALA A 76 -24.63 -10.67 -13.42
C ALA A 76 -24.77 -9.14 -13.35
N SER A 77 -24.08 -8.45 -14.25
CA SER A 77 -24.14 -7.00 -14.42
C SER A 77 -25.53 -6.57 -14.89
#